data_AF-A0AAU3KAA8-F1
#
_entry.id   AF-A0AAU3KAA8-F1
#
_cell.length_a   1.000
_cell.length_b   1.000
_cell.length_c   1.000
_cell.angle_alpha   90.00
_cell.angle_beta   90.00
_cell.angle_gamma   90.00
#
_symmetry.space_group_name_H-M   'P 1'
#
loop_
_entity.id
_entity.type
_entity.pdbx_description
1 polymer ?
#
loop_
_entity_poly.entity_id
_entity_poly.type
_entity_poly.pdbx_seq_one_letter_code
_entity_poly.pdbx_strand_id
1 'polypeptide(L)'
;MTSSTTPGGLARFNALEESAARAALHEACASTAWGRHLLAKRPYATAEDLYTASDTATAGLTADDLAEAMAGHPPIGRPRPGDPTSAREQRGMAGASGELKAEMLELNLAYQERFGHVFLICATGRTGEQMRDAARERLGNTPEREREIVRIELGKINRIRLGNLVREEQEEKSGN
;
A
#
# COMPACT_ATOMS: atom_id res chain seq x y z
N MET A 1 0.59 25.12 33.80
CA MET A 1 1.33 24.08 33.07
C MET A 1 0.54 23.76 31.82
N THR A 2 0.97 24.23 30.66
CA THR A 2 0.32 23.92 29.38
C THR A 2 0.79 22.53 28.97
N SER A 3 -0.03 21.50 29.23
CA SER A 3 0.19 20.17 28.66
C SER A 3 0.14 20.32 27.14
N SER A 4 1.29 20.20 26.48
CA SER A 4 1.35 20.10 25.02
C SER A 4 0.78 18.75 24.64
N THR A 5 -0.51 18.70 24.31
CA THR A 5 -1.09 17.53 23.64
C THR A 5 -0.41 17.41 22.30
N THR A 6 0.49 16.44 22.16
CA THR A 6 1.04 16.06 20.85
C THR A 6 -0.15 15.83 19.91
N PRO A 7 -0.22 16.52 18.77
CA PRO A 7 -1.33 16.31 17.85
C PRO A 7 -1.36 14.84 17.44
N GLY A 8 -2.49 14.17 17.60
CA GLY A 8 -2.71 12.81 17.09
C GLY A 8 -3.09 12.82 15.60
N GLY A 9 -3.05 11.64 14.97
CA GLY A 9 -3.62 11.43 13.63
C GLY A 9 -3.09 12.35 12.53
N LEU A 10 -4.00 12.96 11.76
CA LEU A 10 -3.65 13.84 10.63
C LEU A 10 -2.86 15.09 11.05
N ALA A 11 -3.20 15.68 12.20
CA ALA A 11 -2.52 16.86 12.70
C ALA A 11 -1.04 16.54 13.02
N ARG A 12 -0.75 15.33 13.52
CA ARG A 12 0.62 14.82 13.68
C ARG A 12 1.36 14.83 12.36
N PHE A 13 0.77 14.23 11.32
CA PHE A 13 1.38 14.11 10.01
C PHE A 13 1.65 15.47 9.35
N ASN A 14 0.73 16.42 9.49
CA ASN A 14 0.90 17.79 9.02
C ASN A 14 2.06 18.52 9.74
N ALA A 15 2.29 18.22 11.02
CA ALA A 15 3.33 18.85 11.83
C ALA A 15 4.71 18.16 11.74
N LEU A 16 4.81 16.98 11.13
CA LEU A 16 6.10 16.28 10.95
C LEU A 16 7.09 17.13 10.15
N GLU A 17 8.35 17.15 10.60
CA GLU A 17 9.47 17.62 9.78
C GLU A 17 9.47 16.93 8.43
N GLU A 18 9.93 17.63 7.39
CA GLU A 18 9.83 17.14 6.02
C GLU A 18 10.52 15.79 5.81
N SER A 19 11.69 15.58 6.42
CA SER A 19 12.42 14.30 6.37
C SER A 19 11.62 13.15 6.99
N ALA A 20 11.01 13.38 8.16
CA ALA A 20 10.20 12.39 8.86
C ALA A 20 8.90 12.07 8.09
N ALA A 21 8.23 13.09 7.56
CA ALA A 21 7.04 12.91 6.73
C ALA A 21 7.36 12.16 5.44
N ARG A 22 8.52 12.44 4.83
CA ARG A 22 9.00 11.72 3.63
C ARG A 22 9.23 10.24 3.93
N ALA A 23 9.88 9.93 5.05
CA ALA A 23 10.10 8.55 5.47
C ALA A 23 8.76 7.83 5.70
N ALA A 24 7.83 8.44 6.43
CA ALA A 24 6.50 7.88 6.66
C ALA A 24 5.70 7.63 5.37
N LEU A 25 5.79 8.54 4.39
CA LEU A 25 5.17 8.34 3.08
C LEU A 25 5.87 7.25 2.27
N HIS A 26 7.19 7.14 2.34
CA HIS A 26 7.95 6.10 1.65
C HIS A 26 7.64 4.70 2.20
N GLU A 27 7.35 4.58 3.50
CA GLU A 27 6.82 3.33 4.09
C GLU A 27 5.44 2.97 3.53
N ALA A 28 4.60 3.98 3.22
CA ALA A 28 3.29 3.75 2.61
C ALA A 28 3.40 3.36 1.13
N CYS A 29 4.25 4.04 0.36
CA CYS A 29 4.46 3.80 -1.07
C CYS A 29 5.90 4.15 -1.44
N ALA A 30 6.61 3.21 -2.08
CA ALA A 30 8.00 3.40 -2.46
C ALA A 30 8.21 4.45 -3.57
N SER A 31 7.16 4.88 -4.27
CA SER A 31 7.30 5.91 -5.30
C SER A 31 7.70 7.26 -4.71
N THR A 32 8.89 7.72 -5.08
CA THR A 32 9.44 9.01 -4.66
C THR A 32 8.59 10.16 -5.22
N ALA A 33 8.12 10.04 -6.47
CA ALA A 33 7.26 11.03 -7.10
C ALA A 33 5.91 11.18 -6.39
N TRP A 34 5.29 10.06 -6.00
CA TRP A 34 4.07 10.06 -5.19
C TRP A 34 4.30 10.76 -3.85
N GLY A 35 5.33 10.37 -3.09
CA GLY A 35 5.63 10.96 -1.79
C GLY A 35 5.88 12.46 -1.86
N ARG A 36 6.66 12.91 -2.86
CA ARG A 36 6.91 14.34 -3.12
C ARG A 36 5.62 15.13 -3.38
N HIS A 37 4.68 14.56 -4.14
CA HIS A 37 3.41 15.21 -4.43
C HIS A 37 2.59 15.46 -3.16
N LEU A 38 2.57 14.50 -2.23
CA LEU A 38 1.84 14.65 -0.97
C LEU A 38 2.52 15.66 -0.05
N LEU A 39 3.85 15.60 0.07
CA LEU A 39 4.60 16.53 0.91
C LEU A 39 4.37 17.98 0.51
N ALA A 40 4.35 18.27 -0.79
CA ALA A 40 4.17 19.61 -1.34
C ALA A 40 2.76 20.19 -1.09
N LYS A 41 1.79 19.36 -0.74
CA LYS A 41 0.39 19.75 -0.50
C LYS A 41 0.03 19.85 0.98
N ARG A 42 0.97 19.59 1.89
CA ARG A 42 0.75 19.82 3.32
C ARG A 42 0.65 21.33 3.61
N PRO A 43 -0.14 21.73 4.62
CA PRO A 43 -0.99 20.89 5.48
C PRO A 43 -2.32 20.52 4.81
N TYR A 44 -2.83 19.33 5.12
CA TYR A 44 -4.16 18.88 4.71
C TYR A 44 -5.22 19.26 5.75
N ALA A 45 -6.38 19.73 5.32
CA ALA A 45 -7.47 20.09 6.22
C ALA A 45 -8.19 18.84 6.77
N THR A 46 -8.39 17.82 5.93
CA THR A 46 -9.04 16.56 6.29
C THR A 46 -8.27 15.34 5.79
N ALA A 47 -8.58 14.17 6.33
CA ALA A 47 -7.99 12.92 5.85
C ALA A 47 -8.43 12.61 4.40
N GLU A 48 -9.64 13.02 4.00
CA GLU A 48 -10.09 12.88 2.62
C GLU A 48 -9.33 13.79 1.65
N ASP A 49 -8.89 14.98 2.06
CA ASP A 49 -8.01 15.81 1.23
C ASP A 49 -6.68 15.12 0.96
N LEU A 50 -6.13 14.44 1.97
CA LEU A 50 -4.92 13.62 1.85
C LEU A 50 -5.15 12.42 0.91
N TYR A 51 -6.27 11.71 1.05
CA TYR A 51 -6.58 10.57 0.19
C TYR A 51 -6.82 11.00 -1.26
N THR A 52 -7.51 12.12 -1.47
CA THR A 52 -7.74 12.70 -2.80
C THR A 52 -6.43 13.14 -3.45
N ALA A 53 -5.51 13.72 -2.68
CA ALA A 53 -4.16 14.04 -3.16
C ALA A 53 -3.36 12.77 -3.50
N SER A 54 -3.47 11.71 -2.68
CA SER A 54 -2.89 10.40 -2.96
C SER A 54 -3.39 9.76 -4.25
N ASP A 55 -4.69 9.83 -4.49
CA ASP A 55 -5.30 9.34 -5.71
C ASP A 55 -4.83 10.09 -6.93
N THR A 56 -4.82 11.43 -6.85
CA THR A 56 -4.34 12.28 -7.93
C THR A 56 -2.87 11.98 -8.25
N ALA A 57 -2.04 11.82 -7.21
CA ALA A 57 -0.63 11.46 -7.37
C ALA A 57 -0.47 10.08 -8.02
N THR A 58 -1.26 9.09 -7.57
CA THR A 58 -1.22 7.72 -8.11
C THR A 58 -1.68 7.68 -9.57
N ALA A 59 -2.71 8.44 -9.92
CA ALA A 59 -3.20 8.59 -11.28
C ALA A 59 -2.14 9.20 -12.21
N GLY A 60 -1.34 10.14 -11.69
CA GLY A 60 -0.30 10.84 -12.44
C GLY A 60 1.06 10.14 -12.53
N LEU A 61 1.26 8.97 -11.90
CA LEU A 61 2.55 8.28 -11.95
C LEU A 61 2.90 7.86 -13.38
N THR A 62 4.14 8.12 -13.79
CA THR A 62 4.69 7.57 -15.03
C THR A 62 4.88 6.05 -14.92
N ALA A 63 5.30 5.40 -16.00
CA ALA A 63 5.62 3.97 -15.96
C ALA A 63 6.76 3.68 -14.99
N ASP A 64 7.79 4.53 -14.95
CA ASP A 64 8.95 4.37 -14.09
C ASP A 64 8.59 4.61 -12.61
N ASP A 65 7.79 5.64 -12.33
CA ASP A 65 7.30 5.90 -10.97
C ASP A 65 6.43 4.75 -10.45
N LEU A 66 5.63 4.13 -11.33
CA LEU A 66 4.83 2.96 -10.99
C LEU A 66 5.73 1.74 -10.75
N ALA A 67 6.76 1.54 -11.57
CA ALA A 67 7.74 0.46 -11.37
C ALA A 67 8.49 0.61 -10.04
N GLU A 68 8.88 1.84 -9.67
CA GLU A 68 9.47 2.16 -8.36
C GLU A 68 8.51 1.80 -7.22
N ALA A 69 7.23 2.18 -7.32
CA ALA A 69 6.21 1.80 -6.34
C ALA A 69 6.16 0.27 -6.19
N MET A 70 6.08 -0.46 -7.31
CA MET A 70 5.97 -1.92 -7.35
C MET A 70 7.17 -2.62 -6.73
N ALA A 71 8.38 -2.09 -6.89
CA ALA A 71 9.59 -2.65 -6.30
C ALA A 71 9.56 -2.67 -4.75
N GLY A 72 8.73 -1.81 -4.14
CA GLY A 72 8.50 -1.80 -2.70
C GLY A 72 7.60 -2.92 -2.17
N HIS A 73 6.87 -3.63 -3.04
CA HIS A 73 5.86 -4.62 -2.63
C HIS A 73 6.42 -6.05 -2.59
N PRO A 74 6.19 -6.80 -1.49
CA PRO A 74 6.47 -8.22 -1.46
C PRO A 74 5.43 -9.02 -2.27
N PRO A 75 5.81 -10.17 -2.86
CA PRO A 75 4.86 -11.03 -3.57
C PRO A 75 3.75 -11.59 -2.65
N ILE A 76 2.55 -11.81 -3.20
CA ILE A 76 1.45 -12.44 -2.48
C ILE A 76 1.81 -13.87 -2.06
N GLY A 77 1.57 -14.21 -0.79
CA GLY A 77 1.96 -15.46 -0.17
C GLY A 77 3.38 -15.46 0.41
N ARG A 78 4.15 -14.37 0.25
CA ARG A 78 5.52 -14.21 0.75
C ARG A 78 5.71 -12.85 1.42
N PRO A 79 5.12 -12.63 2.62
CA PRO A 79 5.31 -11.38 3.34
C PRO A 79 6.78 -11.10 3.61
N ARG A 80 7.12 -9.81 3.69
CA ARG A 80 8.46 -9.39 4.08
C ARG A 80 8.75 -9.92 5.50
N PRO A 81 9.84 -10.67 5.71
CA PRO A 81 10.18 -11.19 7.04
C PRO A 81 10.30 -10.05 8.06
N GLY A 82 9.64 -10.19 9.21
CA GLY A 82 9.66 -9.17 10.27
C GLY A 82 8.81 -7.92 10.00
N ASP A 83 7.98 -7.90 8.94
CA ASP A 83 7.06 -6.79 8.63
C ASP A 83 5.60 -7.18 8.95
N PRO A 84 5.05 -6.73 10.10
CA PRO A 84 3.66 -7.02 10.48
C PRO A 84 2.63 -6.43 9.53
N THR A 85 2.94 -5.33 8.84
CA THR A 85 2.04 -4.69 7.88
C THR A 85 1.90 -5.57 6.65
N SER A 86 3.02 -6.00 6.08
CA SER A 86 3.03 -6.94 4.95
C SER A 86 2.29 -8.23 5.28
N ALA A 87 2.48 -8.79 6.47
CA ALA A 87 1.78 -10.00 6.90
C ALA A 87 0.25 -9.80 7.04
N ARG A 88 -0.17 -8.68 7.64
CA ARG A 88 -1.58 -8.34 7.85
C ARG A 88 -2.34 -8.08 6.56
N GLU A 89 -1.72 -7.38 5.61
CA GLU A 89 -2.33 -7.04 4.31
C GLU A 89 -2.71 -8.31 3.54
N GLN A 90 -1.86 -9.33 3.54
CA GLN A 90 -2.08 -10.59 2.83
C GLN A 90 -2.49 -11.75 3.73
N ARG A 91 -3.13 -11.47 4.88
CA ARG A 91 -3.55 -12.50 5.86
C ARG A 91 -4.42 -13.61 5.27
N GLY A 92 -5.13 -13.34 4.17
CA GLY A 92 -5.91 -14.35 3.44
C GLY A 92 -5.07 -15.52 2.92
N MET A 93 -3.75 -15.34 2.77
CA MET A 93 -2.79 -16.40 2.41
C MET A 93 -2.21 -17.15 3.61
N ALA A 94 -2.39 -16.67 4.86
CA ALA A 94 -1.75 -17.29 6.03
C ALA A 94 -2.25 -18.73 6.23
N GLY A 95 -3.57 -18.94 6.14
CA GLY A 95 -4.23 -20.25 6.25
C GLY A 95 -4.37 -21.02 4.94
N ALA A 96 -3.81 -20.54 3.84
CA ALA A 96 -3.88 -21.24 2.55
C ALA A 96 -3.17 -22.59 2.59
N SER A 97 -3.70 -23.57 1.85
CA SER A 97 -3.10 -24.90 1.72
C SER A 97 -1.72 -24.84 1.07
N GLY A 98 -0.94 -25.93 1.20
CA GLY A 98 0.37 -26.03 0.57
C GLY A 98 0.27 -25.92 -0.96
N GLU A 99 -0.76 -26.53 -1.54
CA GLU A 99 -1.05 -26.51 -2.97
C GLU A 99 -1.38 -25.10 -3.45
N LEU A 100 -2.25 -24.38 -2.74
CA LEU A 100 -2.61 -23.00 -3.09
C LEU A 100 -1.39 -22.06 -2.97
N LYS A 101 -0.51 -22.26 -1.99
CA LYS A 101 0.73 -21.49 -1.87
C LYS A 101 1.73 -21.79 -2.99
N ALA A 102 1.86 -23.06 -3.40
CA ALA A 102 2.69 -23.46 -4.53
C ALA A 102 2.16 -22.88 -5.84
N GLU A 103 0.84 -22.93 -6.06
CA GLU A 103 0.20 -22.33 -7.22
C GLU A 103 0.39 -20.81 -7.26
N MET A 104 0.19 -20.12 -6.13
CA MET A 104 0.41 -18.67 -6.06
C MET A 104 1.88 -18.30 -6.34
N LEU A 105 2.84 -19.16 -5.98
CA LEU A 105 4.24 -18.96 -6.34
C LEU A 105 4.45 -19.02 -7.85
N GLU A 106 3.92 -20.06 -8.52
CA GLU A 106 4.00 -20.20 -9.98
C GLU A 106 3.36 -19.00 -10.68
N LEU A 107 2.18 -18.58 -10.21
CA LEU A 107 1.49 -17.40 -10.72
C LEU A 107 2.32 -16.12 -10.55
N ASN A 108 2.95 -15.91 -9.39
CA ASN A 108 3.82 -14.74 -9.17
C ASN A 108 5.03 -14.74 -10.14
N LEU A 109 5.65 -15.89 -10.38
CA LEU A 109 6.78 -16.01 -11.31
C LEU A 109 6.36 -15.73 -12.75
N ALA A 110 5.28 -16.34 -13.21
CA ALA A 110 4.73 -16.09 -14.54
C ALA A 110 4.34 -14.62 -14.73
N TYR A 111 3.81 -13.99 -13.68
CA TYR A 111 3.41 -12.60 -13.70
C TYR A 111 4.62 -11.65 -13.79
N GLN A 112 5.69 -11.95 -13.04
CA GLN A 112 6.95 -11.21 -13.15
C GLN A 112 7.59 -11.34 -14.53
N GLU A 113 7.62 -12.56 -15.09
CA GLU A 113 8.15 -12.80 -16.44
C GLU A 113 7.38 -11.99 -17.50
N ARG A 114 6.05 -11.94 -17.38
CA ARG A 114 5.18 -11.28 -18.37
C ARG A 114 5.17 -9.76 -18.26
N PHE A 115 5.11 -9.23 -17.03
CA PHE A 115 4.85 -7.80 -16.79
C PHE A 115 6.05 -7.05 -16.20
N GLY A 116 7.10 -7.75 -15.78
CA GLY A 116 8.32 -7.16 -15.21
C GLY A 116 8.19 -6.68 -13.76
N HIS A 117 7.08 -7.01 -13.08
CA HIS A 117 6.84 -6.63 -11.69
C HIS A 117 6.02 -7.67 -10.93
N VAL A 118 5.96 -7.56 -9.61
CA VAL A 118 5.15 -8.48 -8.77
C VAL A 118 3.66 -8.37 -9.10
N PHE A 119 2.89 -9.42 -8.81
CA PHE A 119 1.43 -9.33 -8.82
C PHE A 119 0.96 -8.43 -7.67
N LEU A 120 0.40 -7.26 -8.01
CA LEU A 120 -0.16 -6.33 -7.03
C LEU A 120 -1.69 -6.42 -7.00
N ILE A 121 -2.22 -6.60 -5.80
CA ILE A 121 -3.65 -6.50 -5.52
C ILE A 121 -3.85 -5.95 -4.11
N CYS A 122 -4.88 -5.14 -3.90
CA CYS A 122 -5.36 -4.82 -2.57
C CYS A 122 -5.93 -6.09 -1.94
N ALA A 123 -5.07 -6.79 -1.19
CA ALA A 123 -5.34 -8.07 -0.55
C ALA A 123 -6.26 -7.97 0.68
N THR A 124 -6.45 -6.77 1.23
CA THR A 124 -7.29 -6.55 2.41
C THR A 124 -8.70 -7.06 2.18
N GLY A 125 -9.12 -8.05 3.00
CA GLY A 125 -10.46 -8.64 2.92
C GLY A 125 -10.62 -9.76 1.90
N ARG A 126 -9.57 -10.12 1.14
CA ARG A 126 -9.61 -11.21 0.16
C ARG A 126 -9.13 -12.54 0.75
N THR A 127 -9.69 -13.64 0.28
CA THR A 127 -9.16 -14.99 0.54
C THR A 127 -7.98 -15.30 -0.39
N GLY A 128 -7.23 -16.36 -0.07
CA GLY A 128 -6.15 -16.84 -0.92
C GLY A 128 -6.62 -17.25 -2.31
N GLU A 129 -7.76 -17.92 -2.40
CA GLU A 129 -8.40 -18.35 -3.64
C GLU A 129 -8.76 -17.15 -4.51
N GLN A 130 -9.36 -16.11 -3.92
CA GLN A 130 -9.70 -14.88 -4.65
C GLN A 130 -8.46 -14.15 -5.19
N MET A 131 -7.34 -14.18 -4.44
CA MET A 131 -6.08 -13.60 -4.91
C MET A 131 -5.46 -14.41 -6.04
N ARG A 132 -5.46 -15.75 -5.93
CA ARG A 132 -5.03 -16.67 -7.00
C ARG A 132 -5.87 -16.49 -8.26
N ASP A 133 -7.20 -16.49 -8.13
CA ASP A 133 -8.11 -16.38 -9.28
C ASP A 133 -7.90 -15.05 -10.01
N ALA A 134 -7.72 -13.95 -9.25
CA ALA A 134 -7.40 -12.65 -9.81
C ALA A 134 -6.03 -12.64 -10.51
N ALA A 135 -5.00 -13.31 -9.97
CA ALA A 135 -3.69 -13.42 -10.62
C ALA A 135 -3.79 -14.19 -11.94
N ARG A 136 -4.53 -15.31 -11.94
CA ARG A 136 -4.76 -16.16 -13.12
C ARG A 136 -5.52 -15.41 -14.22
N GLU A 137 -6.58 -14.69 -13.86
CA GLU A 137 -7.34 -13.85 -14.81
C GLU A 137 -6.45 -12.77 -15.41
N ARG A 138 -5.71 -12.04 -14.56
CA ARG A 138 -4.91 -10.88 -14.96
C ARG A 138 -3.68 -11.25 -15.77
N LEU A 139 -3.17 -12.48 -15.66
CA LEU A 139 -2.17 -13.01 -16.58
C LEU A 139 -2.64 -13.02 -18.04
N GLY A 140 -3.95 -12.99 -18.32
CA GLY A 140 -4.48 -12.87 -19.67
C GLY A 140 -4.41 -11.46 -20.28
N ASN A 141 -4.18 -10.42 -19.47
CA ASN A 141 -4.25 -9.03 -19.91
C ASN A 141 -3.09 -8.60 -20.80
N THR A 142 -3.31 -7.56 -21.62
CA THR A 142 -2.19 -6.85 -22.25
C THR A 142 -1.41 -6.06 -21.19
N PRO A 143 -0.11 -5.79 -21.39
CA PRO A 143 0.68 -5.00 -20.45
C PRO A 143 0.09 -3.62 -20.14
N GLU A 144 -0.52 -2.97 -21.13
CA GLU A 144 -1.13 -1.64 -20.98
C GLU A 144 -2.37 -1.71 -20.09
N ARG A 145 -3.24 -2.70 -20.33
CA ARG A 145 -4.43 -2.92 -19.50
C ARG A 145 -4.04 -3.26 -18.07
N GLU A 146 -3.04 -4.12 -17.91
CA GLU A 146 -2.59 -4.55 -16.59
C GLU A 146 -1.99 -3.41 -15.79
N ARG A 147 -1.22 -2.54 -16.45
CA ARG A 147 -0.64 -1.34 -15.81
C ARG A 147 -1.71 -0.44 -15.18
N GLU A 148 -2.83 -0.23 -15.87
CA GLU A 148 -3.93 0.57 -15.33
C GLU A 148 -4.66 -0.13 -14.16
N ILE A 149 -4.78 -1.46 -14.21
CA ILE A 149 -5.33 -2.23 -13.08
C ILE A 149 -4.40 -2.12 -11.87
N VAL A 150 -3.09 -2.28 -12.06
CA VAL A 150 -2.08 -2.15 -11.01
C VAL A 150 -2.13 -0.76 -10.37
N ARG A 151 -2.26 0.29 -11.18
CA ARG A 151 -2.42 1.67 -10.68
C ARG A 151 -3.65 1.82 -9.78
N ILE A 152 -4.78 1.23 -10.16
CA ILE A 152 -6.00 1.23 -9.36
C ILE A 152 -5.80 0.47 -8.04
N GLU A 153 -5.18 -0.71 -8.09
CA GLU A 153 -4.89 -1.50 -6.88
C GLU A 153 -3.90 -0.79 -5.95
N LEU A 154 -2.88 -0.12 -6.49
CA LEU A 154 -1.94 0.72 -5.73
C LEU A 154 -2.67 1.86 -5.02
N GLY A 155 -3.60 2.55 -5.68
CA GLY A 155 -4.40 3.61 -5.06
C GLY A 155 -5.21 3.13 -3.85
N LYS A 156 -5.81 1.94 -3.94
CA LYS A 156 -6.53 1.30 -2.81
C LYS A 156 -5.59 1.00 -1.64
N ILE A 157 -4.40 0.46 -1.93
CA ILE A 157 -3.39 0.14 -0.90
C ILE A 157 -2.89 1.43 -0.23
N ASN A 158 -2.57 2.46 -1.02
CA ASN A 158 -2.11 3.76 -0.52
C ASN A 158 -3.14 4.37 0.43
N ARG A 159 -4.44 4.34 0.10
CA ARG A 159 -5.50 4.80 1.00
C ARG A 159 -5.51 4.06 2.34
N ILE A 160 -5.43 2.72 2.32
CA ILE A 160 -5.43 1.92 3.56
C ILE A 160 -4.22 2.27 4.43
N ARG A 161 -3.03 2.37 3.81
CA ARG A 161 -1.78 2.69 4.52
C ARG A 161 -1.78 4.11 5.07
N LEU A 162 -2.24 5.09 4.29
CA LEU A 162 -2.43 6.46 4.77
C LEU A 162 -3.44 6.52 5.91
N GLY A 163 -4.56 5.80 5.80
CA GLY A 163 -5.56 5.73 6.86
C GLY A 163 -5.04 5.11 8.16
N ASN A 164 -4.04 4.23 8.10
CA ASN A 164 -3.33 3.77 9.30
C ASN A 164 -2.34 4.85 9.81
N LEU A 165 -1.64 5.54 8.91
CA LEU A 165 -0.68 6.60 9.25
C LEU A 165 -1.34 7.79 9.97
N VAL A 166 -2.55 8.18 9.56
CA VAL A 166 -3.27 9.33 10.12
C VAL A 166 -4.38 8.95 11.09
N ARG A 167 -4.48 7.67 11.49
CA ARG A 167 -5.40 7.25 12.55
C ARG A 167 -4.99 7.89 13.87
N GLU A 168 -5.98 8.35 14.63
CA GLU A 168 -5.78 8.73 16.03
C GLU A 168 -5.45 7.48 16.84
N GLU A 169 -4.35 7.50 17.60
CA GLU A 169 -4.12 6.48 18.61
C GLU A 169 -5.19 6.67 19.68
N GLN A 170 -6.10 5.71 19.83
CA GLN A 170 -6.98 5.72 20.98
C GLN A 170 -6.12 5.45 22.21
N GLU A 171 -6.06 6.41 23.13
CA GLU A 171 -5.56 6.17 24.47
C GLU A 171 -6.34 4.97 25.04
N GLU A 172 -5.67 3.83 25.21
CA GLU A 172 -6.18 2.75 26.05
C GLU A 172 -6.40 3.33 27.43
N LYS A 173 -7.63 3.76 27.72
CA LYS A 173 -8.09 3.92 29.09
C LYS A 173 -8.12 2.54 29.70
N SER A 174 -6.98 2.11 30.23
CA SER A 174 -6.88 1.00 31.15
C SER A 174 -7.70 1.39 32.39
N GLY A 175 -8.97 1.02 32.37
CA GLY A 175 -9.86 1.13 33.52
C GLY A 175 -9.33 0.23 34.63
N ASN A 176 -8.99 0.87 35.73
CA ASN A 176 -8.60 0.29 37.01
C ASN A 176 -9.67 -0.64 37.60
#